data_AF-A0A6L6U4N1-F1
#
_entry.id   AF-A0A6L6U4N1-F1
#
_cell.length_a   1.000
_cell.length_b   1.000
_cell.length_c   1.000
_cell.angle_alpha   90.00
_cell.angle_beta   90.00
_cell.angle_gamma   90.00
#
_symmetry.space_group_name_H-M   'P 1'
#
loop_
_entity.id
_entity.type
_entity.pdbx_description
1 polymer ?
#
loop_
_entity_poly.entity_id
_entity_poly.type
_entity_poly.pdbx_seq_one_letter_code
_entity_poly.pdbx_strand_id
1 'polypeptide(L)'
;MNLEEENRKKRKDIPLTTREWLTFFLFPFQTDGGLLNTYEFNKAENKRLESFGFDKKIEQASQARTLGVLTYAIVIMIIVIIINW
;
A
#
# COMPACT_ATOMS: atom_id res chain seq x y z
N MET A 1 -14.29 28.68 -10.76
CA MET A 1 -13.70 27.35 -10.42
C MET A 1 -14.70 26.29 -10.87
N ASN A 2 -14.27 25.23 -11.54
CA ASN A 2 -15.18 24.14 -11.93
C ASN A 2 -15.38 23.20 -10.72
N LEU A 3 -16.60 22.71 -10.51
CA LEU A 3 -16.97 21.73 -9.47
C LEU A 3 -16.05 20.51 -9.48
N GLU A 4 -15.61 20.06 -10.66
CA GLU A 4 -14.66 18.95 -10.81
C GLU A 4 -13.31 19.25 -10.14
N GLU A 5 -12.81 20.47 -10.31
CA GLU A 5 -11.53 20.92 -9.76
C GLU A 5 -11.60 21.06 -8.24
N GLU A 6 -12.70 21.59 -7.71
CA GLU A 6 -12.95 21.64 -6.26
C GLU A 6 -13.04 20.24 -5.65
N ASN A 7 -13.75 19.32 -6.31
CA ASN A 7 -13.85 17.93 -5.86
C ASN A 7 -12.50 17.21 -5.93
N ARG A 8 -11.64 17.53 -6.90
CA ARG A 8 -10.28 17.00 -6.98
C ARG A 8 -9.40 17.55 -5.84
N LYS A 9 -9.47 18.86 -5.55
CA LYS A 9 -8.76 19.48 -4.42
C LYS A 9 -9.16 18.86 -3.09
N LYS A 10 -10.46 18.63 -2.86
CA LYS A 10 -10.96 17.98 -1.64
C LYS A 10 -10.46 16.54 -1.49
N ARG A 11 -10.28 15.80 -2.59
CA ARG A 11 -9.82 14.40 -2.59
C ARG A 11 -8.33 14.24 -2.31
N LYS A 12 -7.54 15.26 -2.63
CA LYS A 12 -6.08 15.25 -2.51
C LYS A 12 -5.58 14.80 -1.13
N ASP A 13 -6.22 15.33 -0.09
CA ASP A 13 -5.83 15.13 1.31
C ASP A 13 -6.63 14.04 2.03
N ILE A 14 -7.50 13.31 1.31
CA ILE A 14 -8.30 12.24 1.91
C ILE A 14 -7.36 11.07 2.27
N PRO A 15 -7.31 10.64 3.54
CA PRO A 15 -6.47 9.53 3.93
C PRO A 15 -7.06 8.19 3.47
N LEU A 16 -6.23 7.16 3.48
CA LEU A 16 -6.70 5.78 3.46
C LEU A 16 -7.61 5.52 4.65
N THR A 17 -8.68 4.80 4.39
CA THR A 17 -9.44 4.13 5.44
C THR A 17 -8.59 3.03 6.05
N THR A 18 -8.90 2.64 7.28
CA THR A 18 -8.21 1.53 7.97
C THR A 18 -8.18 0.25 7.15
N ARG A 19 -9.27 -0.05 6.43
CA ARG A 19 -9.36 -1.25 5.58
C ARG A 19 -8.39 -1.17 4.39
N GLU A 20 -8.38 -0.05 3.67
CA GLU A 20 -7.45 0.14 2.56
C GLU A 20 -6.00 0.08 3.06
N TRP A 21 -5.71 0.71 4.20
CA TRP A 21 -4.39 0.67 4.82
C TRP A 21 -3.95 -0.77 5.14
N LEU A 22 -4.82 -1.56 5.78
CA LEU A 22 -4.55 -2.96 6.09
C LEU A 22 -4.33 -3.81 4.84
N THR A 23 -5.06 -3.54 3.75
CA THR A 23 -4.84 -4.22 2.48
C THR A 23 -3.41 -3.97 1.98
N PHE A 24 -2.96 -2.72 1.92
CA PHE A 24 -1.59 -2.41 1.50
C PHE A 24 -0.52 -2.96 2.44
N PHE A 25 -0.80 -3.04 3.74
CA PHE A 25 0.09 -3.62 4.73
C PHE A 25 0.25 -5.15 4.56
N LEU A 26 -0.86 -5.87 4.38
CA LEU A 26 -0.83 -7.34 4.23
C LEU A 26 -0.35 -7.80 2.85
N PHE A 27 -0.52 -6.96 1.82
CA PHE A 27 -0.14 -7.23 0.42
C PHE A 27 0.94 -6.25 -0.09
N PRO A 28 2.15 -6.25 0.51
CA PRO A 28 3.07 -5.13 0.36
C PRO A 28 4.01 -5.20 -0.86
N PHE A 29 4.11 -6.36 -1.51
CA PHE A 29 5.16 -6.63 -2.49
C PHE A 29 4.92 -5.91 -3.81
N GLN A 30 5.99 -5.30 -4.33
CA GLN A 30 6.01 -4.54 -5.59
C GLN A 30 6.91 -5.20 -6.65
N THR A 31 7.37 -6.41 -6.42
CA THR A 31 8.21 -7.16 -7.36
C THR A 31 7.41 -8.29 -7.97
N ASP A 32 7.55 -8.47 -9.28
CA ASP A 32 7.02 -9.64 -9.96
C ASP A 32 7.81 -10.90 -9.56
N GLY A 33 7.14 -12.05 -9.47
CA GLY A 33 7.79 -13.35 -9.20
C GLY A 33 7.97 -13.76 -7.73
N GLY A 34 7.32 -13.09 -6.76
CA GLY A 34 7.29 -13.52 -5.35
C GLY A 34 6.18 -14.51 -5.00
N LEU A 35 6.32 -15.26 -3.90
CA LEU A 35 5.31 -16.21 -3.38
C LEU A 35 3.94 -15.54 -3.11
N LEU A 36 3.95 -14.26 -2.77
CA LEU A 36 2.76 -13.43 -2.54
C LEU A 36 2.76 -12.30 -3.57
N ASN A 37 2.66 -12.63 -4.86
CA ASN A 37 2.71 -11.66 -5.96
C ASN A 37 1.53 -10.67 -5.87
N THR A 38 1.79 -9.51 -5.26
CA THR A 38 0.83 -8.41 -5.10
C THR A 38 1.16 -7.24 -6.01
N TYR A 39 2.08 -7.42 -6.96
CA TYR A 39 2.59 -6.36 -7.83
C TYR A 39 1.48 -5.79 -8.72
N GLU A 40 0.75 -6.64 -9.44
CA GLU A 40 -0.31 -6.17 -10.35
C GLU A 40 -1.48 -5.52 -9.59
N PHE A 41 -1.83 -6.02 -8.40
CA PHE A 41 -2.80 -5.36 -7.52
C PHE A 41 -2.32 -3.96 -7.13
N ASN A 42 -1.10 -3.85 -6.59
CA ASN A 42 -0.54 -2.59 -6.13
C ASN A 42 -0.38 -1.56 -7.26
N LYS A 43 -0.04 -2.03 -8.46
CA LYS A 43 0.10 -1.22 -9.67
C LYS A 43 -1.26 -0.72 -10.16
N ALA A 44 -2.26 -1.59 -10.22
CA ALA A 44 -3.62 -1.20 -10.60
C ALA A 44 -4.19 -0.17 -9.61
N GLU A 45 -3.99 -0.40 -8.31
CA GLU A 45 -4.54 0.47 -7.27
C GLU A 45 -3.83 1.83 -7.21
N ASN A 46 -2.49 1.87 -7.37
CA ASN A 46 -1.76 3.14 -7.52
C ASN A 46 -2.29 3.94 -8.73
N LYS A 47 -2.46 3.31 -9.90
CA LYS A 47 -3.02 3.97 -11.09
C LYS A 47 -4.43 4.51 -10.86
N ARG A 48 -5.26 3.79 -10.11
CA ARG A 48 -6.59 4.24 -9.73
C ARG A 48 -6.50 5.48 -8.82
N LEU A 49 -5.64 5.47 -7.82
CA LEU A 49 -5.48 6.61 -6.91
C LEU A 49 -4.95 7.86 -7.63
N GLU A 50 -3.99 7.68 -8.53
CA GLU A 50 -3.42 8.75 -9.36
C GLU A 50 -4.48 9.38 -10.29
N SER A 51 -5.29 8.56 -10.97
CA SER A 51 -6.30 9.07 -11.91
C SER A 51 -7.35 9.96 -11.21
N PHE A 52 -7.71 9.61 -9.97
CA PHE A 52 -8.65 10.38 -9.15
C PHE A 52 -8.00 11.51 -8.32
N GLY A 53 -6.66 11.63 -8.31
CA GLY A 53 -5.93 12.69 -7.60
C GLY A 53 -5.89 12.52 -6.08
N PHE A 54 -5.73 11.29 -5.59
CA PHE A 54 -5.64 10.98 -4.15
C PHE A 54 -4.18 10.92 -3.65
N ASP A 55 -3.49 12.06 -3.64
CA ASP A 55 -2.07 12.15 -3.28
C ASP A 55 -1.78 11.57 -1.88
N LYS A 56 -2.60 11.91 -0.88
CA LYS A 56 -2.42 11.40 0.49
C LYS A 56 -2.60 9.90 0.60
N LYS A 57 -3.52 9.32 -0.17
CA LYS A 57 -3.71 7.85 -0.20
C LYS A 57 -2.49 7.15 -0.81
N ILE A 58 -1.89 7.73 -1.85
CA ILE A 58 -0.68 7.16 -2.49
C ILE A 58 0.48 7.14 -1.49
N GLU A 59 0.67 8.25 -0.76
CA GLU A 59 1.70 8.35 0.29
C GLU A 59 1.49 7.29 1.38
N GLN A 60 0.28 7.19 1.92
CA GLN A 60 -0.05 6.23 2.97
C GLN A 60 -0.01 4.78 2.48
N ALA A 61 -0.38 4.51 1.23
CA ALA A 61 -0.25 3.19 0.62
C ALA A 61 1.22 2.79 0.50
N SER A 62 2.11 3.72 0.15
CA SER A 62 3.56 3.48 0.17
C SER A 62 4.05 3.11 1.56
N GLN A 63 3.70 3.92 2.58
CA GLN A 63 4.08 3.68 3.97
C GLN A 63 3.58 2.32 4.50
N ALA A 64 2.30 2.00 4.26
CA ALA A 64 1.71 0.72 4.66
C ALA A 64 2.46 -0.47 4.05
N ARG A 65 2.82 -0.40 2.77
CA ARG A 65 3.59 -1.44 2.09
C ARG A 65 4.99 -1.59 2.69
N THR A 66 5.71 -0.49 2.92
CA THR A 66 7.03 -0.55 3.56
C THR A 66 6.97 -1.22 4.94
N LEU A 67 5.98 -0.87 5.76
CA LEU A 67 5.76 -1.50 7.06
C LEU A 67 5.40 -2.98 6.93
N GLY A 68 4.60 -3.34 5.93
CA GLY A 68 4.27 -4.73 5.61
C GLY A 68 5.51 -5.56 5.28
N VAL A 69 6.37 -5.07 4.36
CA VAL A 69 7.64 -5.76 4.01
C VAL A 69 8.52 -5.96 5.25
N LEU A 70 8.68 -4.92 6.08
CA LEU A 70 9.46 -5.01 7.32
C LEU A 70 8.88 -6.03 8.29
N THR A 71 7.54 -6.08 8.40
CA THR A 71 6.85 -7.07 9.25
C THR A 71 7.13 -8.48 8.78
N TYR A 72 7.02 -8.77 7.48
CA TYR A 72 7.36 -10.09 6.94
C TYR A 72 8.83 -10.46 7.18
N ALA A 73 9.76 -9.52 7.03
CA ALA A 73 11.17 -9.76 7.32
C ALA A 73 11.41 -10.13 8.80
N ILE A 74 10.77 -9.42 9.73
CA ILE A 74 10.84 -9.72 11.17
C ILE A 74 10.26 -11.10 11.49
N VAL A 75 9.09 -11.42 10.93
CA VAL A 75 8.43 -12.72 11.13
C VAL A 75 9.32 -13.85 10.61
N ILE A 76 9.91 -13.71 9.42
CA ILE A 76 10.85 -14.69 8.86
C ILE A 76 12.06 -14.87 9.78
N MET A 77 12.65 -13.79 10.29
CA MET A 77 13.78 -13.86 11.23
C MET A 77 13.41 -14.63 12.50
N ILE A 78 12.23 -14.36 13.08
CA ILE A 78 11.75 -15.07 14.28
C ILE A 78 11.56 -16.56 13.99
N ILE A 79 10.96 -16.91 12.85
CA ILE A 79 10.76 -18.31 12.44
C ILE A 79 12.10 -19.03 12.31
N VAL A 80 13.09 -18.41 11.66
CA VAL A 80 14.44 -18.96 11.51
C VAL A 80 15.10 -19.19 12.87
N ILE A 81 14.98 -18.24 13.82
CA ILE A 81 15.53 -18.39 15.17
C ILE A 81 14.88 -19.58 15.88
N ILE A 82 13.55 -19.71 15.84
CA ILE A 82 12.82 -20.79 16.51
C ILE A 82 13.17 -22.17 15.92
N ILE A 83 13.36 -22.27 14.61
CA ILE A 83 13.68 -23.55 13.95
C ILE A 83 15.12 -23.99 14.22
N ASN A 84 16.05 -23.06 14.38
CA ASN A 84 17.48 -23.35 14.60
C ASN A 84 17.89 -23.38 16.08
N TRP A 85 16.92 -23.41 17.00
CA TRP A 85 17.12 -23.53 18.44
C TRP A 85 16.77 -24.95 18.91
#